data_AF-A0A1F3TTN7-F1
#
_entry.id   AF-A0A1F3TTN7-F1
#
_cell.length_a   1.000
_cell.length_b   1.000
_cell.length_c   1.000
_cell.angle_alpha   90.00
_cell.angle_beta   90.00
_cell.angle_gamma   90.00
#
_symmetry.space_group_name_H-M   'P 1'
#
loop_
_entity.id
_entity.type
_entity.pdbx_description
1 polymer ?
#
loop_
_entity_poly.entity_id
_entity_poly.type
_entity_poly.pdbx_seq_one_letter_code
_entity_poly.pdbx_strand_id
1 'polypeptide(L)'
;MDPRGLLIVGGLLIVGEIFTQVKWRSAMVCQNCGFDPILYLRDHELAGLKIKAFLEKRADSPAHLLRPPVILPKVKADTSLKPRATSQNLSLKV
;
A
#
# COMPACT_ATOMS: atom_id res chain seq x y z
N MET A 1 -9.09 -16.00 -40.63
CA MET A 1 -8.83 -15.09 -39.50
C MET A 1 -7.93 -13.99 -40.02
N ASP A 2 -8.44 -12.77 -40.14
CA ASP A 2 -7.65 -11.63 -40.63
C ASP A 2 -6.52 -11.30 -39.64
N PRO A 3 -5.25 -11.33 -40.07
CA PRO A 3 -4.11 -11.09 -39.19
C PRO A 3 -4.13 -9.69 -38.56
N ARG A 4 -4.80 -8.73 -39.21
CA ARG A 4 -5.01 -7.38 -38.69
C ARG A 4 -5.90 -7.36 -37.45
N GLY A 5 -6.99 -8.13 -37.45
CA GLY A 5 -7.91 -8.23 -36.32
C GLY A 5 -7.26 -8.90 -35.11
N LEU A 6 -6.43 -9.92 -35.35
CA LEU A 6 -5.71 -10.62 -34.29
C LEU A 6 -4.72 -9.71 -33.56
N LEU A 7 -4.02 -8.82 -34.28
CA LEU A 7 -3.09 -7.87 -33.67
C LEU A 7 -3.81 -6.81 -32.81
N ILE A 8 -4.97 -6.33 -33.26
CA ILE A 8 -5.76 -5.34 -32.52
C ILE A 8 -6.30 -5.97 -31.22
N VAL A 9 -6.89 -7.15 -31.30
CA VAL A 9 -7.43 -7.86 -30.13
C VAL A 9 -6.31 -8.27 -29.17
N GLY A 10 -5.20 -8.80 -29.70
CA GLY A 10 -4.02 -9.14 -28.89
C GLY A 10 -3.45 -7.93 -28.16
N GLY A 11 -3.36 -6.78 -28.84
CA GLY A 11 -2.94 -5.52 -28.23
C GLY A 11 -3.86 -5.07 -27.09
N LEU A 12 -5.18 -5.11 -27.31
CA LEU A 12 -6.15 -4.76 -26.27
C LEU A 12 -6.06 -5.68 -25.04
N LEU A 13 -5.84 -6.98 -25.24
CA LEU A 13 -5.69 -7.92 -24.13
C LEU A 13 -4.45 -7.63 -23.29
N ILE A 14 -3.31 -7.35 -23.93
CA ILE A 14 -2.07 -6.97 -23.23
C ILE A 14 -2.29 -5.70 -22.39
N VAL A 15 -2.92 -4.67 -22.97
CA VAL A 15 -3.22 -3.42 -22.24
C VAL A 15 -4.20 -3.69 -21.08
N GLY A 16 -5.21 -4.52 -21.30
CA GLY A 16 -6.18 -4.90 -20.25
C GLY A 16 -5.53 -5.66 -19.09
N GLU A 17 -4.58 -6.55 -19.38
CA GLU A 17 -3.80 -7.27 -18.38
C GLU A 17 -2.99 -6.29 -17.51
N ILE A 18 -2.24 -5.38 -18.16
CA ILE A 18 -1.43 -4.37 -17.46
C ILE A 18 -2.31 -3.49 -16.57
N PHE A 19 -3.43 -3.00 -17.11
CA PHE A 19 -4.36 -2.17 -16.36
C PHE A 19 -4.91 -2.89 -15.13
N THR A 20 -5.27 -4.16 -15.29
CA THR A 20 -5.76 -4.98 -14.19
C THR A 20 -4.69 -5.13 -13.11
N GLN A 21 -3.46 -5.49 -13.48
CA GLN A 21 -2.37 -5.64 -12.52
C GLN A 21 -2.08 -4.35 -11.75
N VAL A 22 -2.02 -3.20 -12.44
CA VAL A 22 -1.77 -1.89 -11.81
C VAL A 22 -2.92 -1.49 -10.88
N LYS A 23 -4.17 -1.73 -11.29
CA LYS A 23 -5.35 -1.45 -10.46
C LYS A 23 -5.34 -2.28 -9.18
N TRP A 24 -5.03 -3.57 -9.28
CA TRP A 24 -4.93 -4.46 -8.14
C TRP A 24 -3.80 -4.05 -7.19
N ARG A 25 -2.63 -3.69 -7.72
CA ARG A 25 -1.53 -3.16 -6.92
C ARG A 25 -1.92 -1.87 -6.20
N SER A 26 -2.60 -0.96 -6.88
CA SER A 26 -3.02 0.33 -6.29
C SER A 26 -4.10 0.18 -5.22
N ALA A 27 -4.99 -0.82 -5.37
CA ALA A 27 -6.03 -1.13 -4.40
C ALA A 27 -5.47 -1.80 -3.12
N MET A 28 -4.38 -2.56 -3.23
CA MET A 28 -3.71 -3.14 -2.06
C MET A 28 -2.92 -2.12 -1.24
N VAL A 29 -2.45 -1.04 -1.87
CA VAL A 29 -1.74 0.03 -1.16
C VAL A 29 -2.74 0.94 -0.45
N CYS A 30 -2.53 1.14 0.85
CA CYS A 30 -3.33 2.05 1.65
C CYS A 30 -3.18 3.50 1.15
N GLN A 31 -4.22 4.07 0.54
CA GLN A 31 -4.21 5.46 0.05
C GLN A 31 -4.10 6.52 1.16
N ASN A 32 -4.36 6.15 2.42
CA ASN A 32 -4.23 7.06 3.56
C ASN A 32 -2.81 7.06 4.17
N CYS A 33 -2.15 5.91 4.18
CA CYS A 33 -0.95 5.66 4.96
C CYS A 33 0.26 5.22 4.14
N GLY A 34 0.09 4.93 2.85
CA GLY A 34 1.15 4.45 1.97
C GLY A 34 1.64 3.03 2.28
N PHE A 35 0.95 2.31 3.17
CA PHE A 35 1.30 0.95 3.57
C PHE A 35 1.15 -0.02 2.39
N ASP A 36 2.22 -0.75 2.10
CA ASP A 36 2.29 -1.78 1.06
C ASP A 36 2.51 -3.14 1.75
N PRO A 37 1.50 -4.03 1.76
CA PRO A 37 1.60 -5.31 2.47
C PRO A 37 2.65 -6.23 1.85
N ILE A 38 2.83 -6.18 0.52
CA ILE A 38 3.82 -7.04 -0.16
C ILE A 38 5.23 -6.61 0.21
N LEU A 39 5.49 -5.30 0.27
CA LEU A 39 6.79 -4.78 0.70
C LEU A 39 7.05 -5.11 2.17
N TYR A 40 6.02 -5.01 3.03
CA TYR A 40 6.14 -5.38 4.44
C TYR A 40 6.46 -6.87 4.64
N LEU A 41 5.92 -7.78 3.81
CA LEU A 41 6.27 -9.20 3.88
C LEU A 41 7.71 -9.51 3.47
N ARG A 42 8.29 -8.69 2.57
CA ARG A 42 9.68 -8.87 2.10
C ARG A 42 10.68 -8.26 3.07
N ASP A 43 10.51 -6.96 3.35
CA ASP A 43 11.47 -6.16 4.10
C ASP A 43 10.73 -5.11 4.94
N HIS A 44 10.66 -5.38 6.25
CA HIS A 44 9.97 -4.50 7.19
C HIS A 44 10.60 -3.10 7.26
N GLU A 45 11.93 -2.99 7.15
CA GLU A 45 12.63 -1.71 7.24
C GLU A 45 12.33 -0.80 6.04
N LEU A 46 12.34 -1.36 4.83
CA LEU A 46 12.02 -0.63 3.60
C LEU A 46 10.56 -0.17 3.57
N ALA A 47 9.64 -0.98 4.11
CA ALA A 47 8.25 -0.59 4.26
C ALA A 47 8.12 0.62 5.20
N GLY A 48 8.84 0.62 6.33
CA GLY A 48 8.87 1.75 7.27
C GLY A 48 9.39 3.04 6.64
N LEU A 49 10.48 2.96 5.89
CA LEU A 49 11.07 4.11 5.18
C LEU A 49 10.11 4.70 4.14
N LYS A 50 9.41 3.85 3.38
CA LYS A 50 8.43 4.28 2.37
C LYS A 50 7.23 4.97 3.01
N ILE A 51 6.75 4.47 4.14
CA ILE A 51 5.66 5.08 4.91
C ILE A 51 6.11 6.46 5.44
N LYS A 52 7.32 6.56 5.99
CA LYS A 52 7.87 7.83 6.47
C LYS A 52 7.91 8.88 5.35
N ALA A 53 8.48 8.52 4.20
CA ALA A 53 8.54 9.41 3.04
C ALA A 53 7.14 9.80 2.51
N PHE A 54 6.14 8.91 2.63
CA PHE A 54 4.75 9.22 2.29
C PHE A 54 4.11 10.20 3.27
N LEU A 55 4.35 10.03 4.57
CA LEU A 55 3.86 10.94 5.61
C LEU A 55 4.49 12.34 5.49
N GLU A 56 5.78 12.42 5.16
CA GLU A 56 6.46 13.70 4.94
C GLU A 56 5.83 14.48 3.77
N LYS A 57 5.57 13.81 2.64
CA LYS A 57 4.83 14.41 1.50
C LYS A 57 3.41 14.81 1.87
N ARG A 58 2.75 14.03 2.73
CA ARG A 58 1.40 14.33 3.21
C ARG A 58 1.38 15.58 4.09
N ALA A 59 2.38 15.75 4.95
CA ALA A 59 2.49 16.91 5.84
C ALA A 59 2.60 18.23 5.06
N ASP A 60 3.27 18.20 3.91
CA ASP A 60 3.43 19.36 3.01
C ASP A 60 2.12 19.76 2.30
N SER A 61 1.17 18.82 2.15
CA SER A 61 -0.06 19.04 1.38
C SER A 61 -1.27 19.42 2.25
N PRO A 62 -1.79 20.66 2.18
CA PRO A 62 -2.92 21.11 3.01
C PRO A 62 -4.24 20.39 2.72
N ALA A 63 -4.37 19.74 1.56
CA ALA A 63 -5.56 18.98 1.16
C ALA A 63 -5.80 17.70 2.00
N HIS A 64 -4.81 17.25 2.78
CA HIS A 64 -4.87 15.96 3.48
C HIS A 64 -5.30 16.07 4.96
N LEU A 65 -5.55 17.29 5.45
CA LEU A 65 -5.97 17.58 6.83
C LEU A 65 -7.37 17.06 7.17
N LEU A 66 -8.30 17.09 6.21
CA LEU A 66 -9.72 16.75 6.43
C LEU A 66 -10.04 15.28 6.15
N ARG A 67 -9.03 14.42 5.92
CA ARG A 67 -9.26 13.04 5.55
C ARG A 67 -9.61 12.20 6.79
N PRO A 68 -10.67 11.37 6.76
CA PRO A 68 -11.09 10.59 7.92
C PRO A 68 -9.98 9.63 8.39
N PRO A 69 -9.88 9.39 9.71
CA PRO A 69 -8.90 8.47 10.27
C PRO A 69 -9.17 7.04 9.79
N VAL A 70 -8.10 6.25 9.65
CA VAL A 70 -8.21 4.82 9.32
C VAL A 70 -8.72 4.08 10.54
N ILE A 71 -9.89 3.47 10.40
CA ILE A 71 -10.45 2.59 11.43
C ILE A 71 -9.77 1.23 11.27
N LEU A 72 -8.81 0.96 12.14
CA LEU A 72 -8.18 -0.35 12.22
C LEU A 72 -9.15 -1.33 12.89
N PRO A 73 -9.38 -2.53 12.33
CA PRO A 73 -10.16 -3.55 13.00
C PRO A 73 -9.47 -3.91 14.32
N LYS A 74 -10.23 -3.85 15.43
CA LYS A 74 -9.73 -4.24 16.75
C LYS A 74 -9.50 -5.75 16.74
N VAL A 75 -8.24 -6.17 16.72
CA VAL A 75 -7.87 -7.57 16.97
C VAL A 75 -8.33 -7.88 18.38
N LYS A 76 -9.31 -8.79 18.53
CA LYS A 76 -9.68 -9.32 19.85
C LYS A 76 -8.45 -10.05 20.35
N ALA A 77 -7.93 -9.68 21.51
CA ALA A 77 -6.82 -10.38 22.13
C ALA A 77 -7.29 -11.79 22.52
N ASP A 78 -7.22 -12.74 21.61
CA ASP A 78 -7.15 -14.14 21.99
C ASP A 78 -5.75 -14.39 22.56
N THR A 79 -5.75 -14.94 23.77
CA THR A 79 -4.63 -15.08 24.71
C THR A 79 -3.56 -16.09 24.24
N SER A 80 -3.14 -16.07 22.97
CA SER A 80 -2.14 -17.04 22.47
C SER A 80 -1.01 -16.45 21.60
N LEU A 81 -1.16 -15.25 21.01
CA LEU A 81 -0.02 -14.58 20.38
C LEU A 81 0.75 -13.74 21.39
N LYS A 82 1.82 -14.34 21.94
CA LYS A 82 2.90 -13.64 22.65
C LYS A 82 3.22 -12.33 21.89
N PRO A 83 3.07 -11.13 22.49
CA PRO A 83 3.47 -9.91 21.83
C PRO A 83 4.97 -10.02 21.58
N ARG A 84 5.36 -10.09 20.30
CA ARG A 84 6.76 -9.93 19.91
C ARG A 84 7.13 -8.49 20.20
N ALA A 85 7.60 -8.27 21.43
CA ALA A 85 8.24 -7.06 21.86
C ALA A 85 9.34 -6.69 20.85
N THR A 86 9.27 -5.45 20.36
CA THR A 86 10.37 -4.57 19.91
C THR A 86 10.06 -3.90 18.57
N SER A 87 9.30 -2.82 18.66
CA SER A 87 9.59 -1.57 17.92
C SER A 87 9.18 -0.38 18.80
N GLN A 88 9.64 -0.40 20.05
CA GLN A 88 9.83 0.80 20.84
C GLN A 88 11.13 1.44 20.36
N ASN A 89 11.10 2.20 19.26
CA ASN A 89 12.12 3.21 18.92
C ASN A 89 11.62 4.11 17.78
N LEU A 90 10.38 4.61 17.90
CA LEU A 90 9.99 5.82 17.18
C LEU A 90 9.46 6.86 18.18
N SER A 91 10.25 7.05 19.24
CA SER A 91 10.29 8.31 19.98
C SER A 91 11.13 9.28 19.15
N LEU A 92 10.51 9.93 18.15
CA LEU A 92 11.06 11.17 17.63
C LEU A 92 10.64 12.25 18.61
N LYS A 93 11.58 12.53 19.51
CA LYS A 93 11.59 13.59 20.50
C LYS A 93 11.63 14.93 19.74
N VAL A 94 10.52 15.67 19.89
CA VAL A 94 10.34 17.13 19.69
C VAL A 94 10.56 17.67 18.29
#